data_AF-A0AAN8E2N4-F1
#
_entry.id   AF-A0AAN8E2N4-F1
#
_cell.length_a   1.000
_cell.length_b   1.000
_cell.length_c   1.000
_cell.angle_alpha   90.00
_cell.angle_beta   90.00
_cell.angle_gamma   90.00
#
_symmetry.space_group_name_H-M   'P 1'
#
loop_
_entity.id
_entity.type
_entity.pdbx_description
1 polymer ?
#
loop_
_entity_poly.entity_id
_entity_poly.type
_entity_poly.pdbx_seq_one_letter_code
_entity_poly.pdbx_strand_id
1 'polypeptide(L)'
;MDYGTYKPQISSYDYDAPLSEAGDCTPKKLYLATKPLPEVLSPCERRVYDPVTIQQHLSLWDSLHFTDKPFRSEKPVNMENLPVNNNNGQSYGYTLYETIITCGGTLNSKNNIRDRALVFVDR
;
A
#
# COMPACT_ATOMS: atom_id res chain seq x y z
N MET A 1 8.25 -8.63 22.73
CA MET A 1 6.85 -8.79 22.29
C MET A 1 6.92 -9.35 20.88
N ASP A 2 6.50 -10.60 20.69
CA ASP A 2 6.42 -11.22 19.38
C ASP A 2 4.99 -10.95 18.86
N TYR A 3 4.85 -10.09 17.83
CA TYR A 3 3.56 -9.69 17.27
C TYR A 3 2.97 -10.76 16.33
N GLY A 4 3.58 -11.94 16.30
CA GLY A 4 3.26 -13.00 15.36
C GLY A 4 3.74 -12.68 13.95
N THR A 5 3.51 -13.63 13.03
CA THR A 5 3.83 -13.43 11.62
C THR A 5 2.89 -12.39 11.01
N TYR A 6 3.45 -11.33 10.43
CA TYR A 6 2.70 -10.32 9.68
C TYR A 6 1.91 -10.96 8.53
N LYS A 7 0.62 -10.65 8.45
CA LYS A 7 -0.32 -11.15 7.43
C LYS A 7 -1.10 -9.97 6.84
N PRO A 8 -0.62 -9.36 5.74
CA PRO A 8 -1.35 -8.26 5.12
C PRO A 8 -2.66 -8.78 4.52
N GLN A 9 -3.73 -8.01 4.67
CA GLN A 9 -4.98 -8.28 3.98
C GLN A 9 -4.88 -7.83 2.52
N ILE A 10 -5.56 -8.54 1.62
CA ILE A 10 -5.67 -8.13 0.22
C ILE A 10 -6.54 -6.87 0.10
N SER A 11 -6.37 -6.12 -0.99
CA SER A 11 -7.13 -4.90 -1.23
C SER A 11 -8.62 -5.15 -1.44
N SER A 12 -8.97 -6.29 -2.06
CA SER A 12 -10.37 -6.64 -2.27
C SER A 12 -11.06 -6.92 -0.93
N TYR A 13 -12.21 -6.28 -0.74
CA TYR A 13 -13.04 -6.46 0.44
C TYR A 13 -14.41 -7.08 0.09
N ASP A 14 -14.45 -7.90 -0.98
CA ASP A 14 -15.66 -8.60 -1.45
C ASP A 14 -16.31 -9.47 -0.36
N TYR A 15 -15.48 -10.05 0.51
CA TYR A 15 -15.88 -10.79 1.71
C TYR A 15 -16.80 -11.99 1.45
N ASP A 16 -16.98 -12.41 0.19
CA ASP A 16 -18.06 -13.32 -0.21
C ASP A 16 -19.41 -12.84 0.36
N ALA A 17 -19.63 -11.52 0.39
CA ALA A 17 -20.81 -10.92 0.99
C ALA A 17 -22.05 -11.10 0.07
N PRO A 18 -23.26 -10.80 0.58
CA PRO A 18 -24.48 -10.76 -0.26
C PRO A 18 -24.37 -9.80 -1.45
N LEU A 19 -23.51 -8.79 -1.33
CA LEU A 19 -23.12 -7.92 -2.42
C LEU A 19 -21.61 -8.08 -2.63
N SER A 20 -21.19 -8.21 -3.88
CA SER A 20 -19.78 -8.22 -4.24
C SER A 20 -19.12 -6.85 -4.01
N GLU A 21 -17.79 -6.76 -4.13
CA GLU A 21 -17.03 -5.50 -4.07
C GLU A 21 -17.55 -4.45 -5.08
N ALA A 22 -18.00 -4.90 -6.25
CA ALA A 22 -18.58 -4.03 -7.30
C ALA A 22 -20.09 -3.73 -7.07
N GLY A 23 -20.69 -4.24 -5.99
CA GLY A 23 -22.09 -4.02 -5.63
C GLY A 23 -23.08 -5.02 -6.26
N ASP A 24 -22.62 -5.98 -7.05
CA ASP A 24 -23.50 -6.98 -7.66
C ASP A 24 -24.09 -7.94 -6.63
N CYS A 25 -25.36 -8.30 -6.82
CA CYS A 25 -26.03 -9.26 -5.96
C CYS A 25 -25.45 -10.66 -6.17
N THR A 26 -24.95 -11.28 -5.10
CA THR A 26 -24.47 -12.66 -5.12
C THR A 26 -25.63 -13.62 -4.81
N PRO A 27 -25.52 -14.93 -5.14
CA PRO A 27 -26.54 -15.91 -4.79
C PRO A 27 -26.89 -15.90 -3.29
N LYS A 28 -25.92 -15.56 -2.43
CA LYS A 28 -26.09 -15.45 -0.97
C LYS A 28 -27.16 -14.43 -0.58
N LYS A 29 -27.35 -13.34 -1.33
CA LYS A 29 -28.42 -12.37 -1.08
C LYS A 29 -29.81 -12.97 -1.24
N LEU A 30 -30.00 -13.84 -2.24
CA LEU A 30 -31.28 -14.50 -2.47
C LEU A 30 -31.59 -15.51 -1.37
N TYR A 31 -30.59 -16.27 -0.92
CA TYR A 31 -30.76 -17.23 0.17
C TYR A 31 -31.09 -16.57 1.52
N LEU A 32 -30.58 -15.36 1.77
CA LEU A 32 -30.81 -14.62 3.01
C LEU A 32 -32.09 -13.78 3.00
N ALA A 33 -32.77 -13.66 1.85
CA ALA A 33 -33.99 -12.88 1.74
C ALA A 33 -35.16 -13.59 2.42
N THR A 34 -35.55 -13.10 3.61
CA THR A 34 -36.71 -13.61 4.38
C THR A 34 -38.05 -13.01 3.94
N LYS A 35 -38.02 -12.04 3.03
CA LYS A 35 -39.18 -11.37 2.44
C LYS A 35 -38.98 -11.26 0.93
N PRO A 36 -40.06 -11.10 0.13
CA PRO A 36 -39.93 -10.84 -1.29
C PRO A 36 -39.01 -9.64 -1.51
N LEU A 37 -37.92 -9.84 -2.26
CA LEU A 37 -37.04 -8.76 -2.64
C LEU A 37 -37.81 -7.85 -3.61
N PRO A 38 -37.72 -6.51 -3.46
CA PRO A 38 -38.13 -5.62 -4.53
C PRO A 38 -37.35 -5.98 -5.81
N GLU A 39 -37.89 -5.58 -6.96
CA GLU A 39 -37.28 -5.86 -8.26
C GLU A 39 -35.78 -5.56 -8.22
N VAL A 40 -34.97 -6.57 -8.57
CA VAL A 40 -33.52 -6.47 -8.51
C VAL A 40 -33.11 -5.39 -9.50
N LEU A 41 -32.48 -4.32 -9.02
CA LEU A 41 -31.90 -3.29 -9.88
C LEU A 41 -30.99 -3.96 -10.92
N SER A 42 -31.13 -3.55 -12.18
CA SER A 42 -30.28 -4.04 -13.27
C SER A 42 -28.82 -4.01 -12.85
N PRO A 43 -28.03 -5.08 -13.12
CA PRO A 43 -26.61 -5.10 -12.80
C PRO A 43 -25.90 -3.86 -13.35
N CYS A 44 -24.91 -3.36 -12.62
CA CYS A 44 -24.10 -2.25 -13.10
C CYS A 44 -23.40 -2.68 -14.39
N GLU A 45 -23.55 -1.89 -15.47
CA GLU A 45 -22.92 -2.22 -16.74
C GLU A 45 -21.39 -2.23 -16.59
N ARG A 46 -20.76 -3.34 -16.93
CA ARG A 46 -19.30 -3.46 -16.95
C ARG A 46 -18.81 -3.28 -18.38
N ARG A 47 -17.77 -2.48 -18.53
CA ARG A 47 -17.08 -2.28 -19.81
C ARG A 47 -15.70 -2.92 -19.73
N VAL A 48 -15.39 -3.76 -20.72
CA VAL A 48 -14.03 -4.17 -21.00
C VAL A 48 -13.38 -3.05 -21.82
N TYR A 49 -12.26 -2.53 -21.33
CA TYR A 49 -11.47 -1.52 -22.03
C TYR A 49 -10.39 -2.20 -22.87
N ASP A 50 -10.06 -1.59 -24.00
CA ASP A 50 -8.92 -2.04 -24.81
C ASP A 50 -7.60 -1.89 -24.04
N PRO A 51 -6.58 -2.70 -24.36
CA PRO A 51 -5.27 -2.60 -23.72
C PRO A 51 -4.66 -1.20 -23.86
N VAL A 52 -4.17 -0.65 -22.75
CA VAL A 52 -3.49 0.64 -22.73
C VAL A 52 -1.98 0.44 -22.86
N THR A 53 -1.35 1.13 -23.82
CA THR A 53 0.11 1.14 -23.95
C THR A 53 0.68 2.27 -23.10
N ILE A 54 1.60 1.94 -22.17
CA ILE A 54 2.30 2.92 -21.36
C ILE A 54 3.36 3.62 -22.24
N GLN A 55 3.18 4.92 -22.49
CA GLN A 55 4.07 5.70 -23.35
C GLN A 55 5.23 6.37 -22.61
N GLN A 56 5.08 6.60 -21.31
CA GLN A 56 6.02 7.36 -20.50
C GLN A 56 6.22 6.65 -19.16
N HIS A 57 7.45 6.74 -18.64
CA HIS A 57 7.79 6.27 -17.32
C HIS A 57 8.80 7.23 -16.68
N LEU A 58 8.78 7.31 -15.36
CA LEU A 58 9.75 8.06 -14.58
C LEU A 58 10.31 7.15 -13.50
N SER A 59 11.62 7.12 -13.35
CA SER A 59 12.28 6.36 -12.29
C SER A 59 11.95 6.99 -10.93
N LEU A 60 11.83 6.15 -9.90
CA LEU A 60 11.69 6.64 -8.53
C LEU A 60 12.85 7.58 -8.18
N TRP A 61 14.08 7.22 -8.53
CA TRP A 61 15.28 8.01 -8.25
C TRP A 61 15.22 9.40 -8.87
N ASP A 62 14.85 9.49 -10.15
CA ASP A 62 14.69 10.77 -10.84
C ASP A 62 13.56 11.61 -10.21
N SER A 63 12.52 10.95 -9.69
CA SER A 63 11.39 11.64 -9.05
C SER A 63 11.74 12.28 -7.70
N LEU A 64 12.74 11.76 -6.98
CA LEU A 64 13.14 12.29 -5.66
C LEU A 64 13.66 13.72 -5.74
N HIS A 65 14.23 14.12 -6.88
CA HIS A 65 14.69 15.48 -7.10
C HIS A 65 13.56 16.53 -7.07
N PHE A 66 12.31 16.09 -7.24
CA PHE A 66 11.12 16.96 -7.18
C PHE A 66 10.43 16.95 -5.81
N THR A 67 10.92 16.15 -4.86
CA THR A 67 10.35 16.08 -3.51
C THR A 67 10.94 17.15 -2.58
N ASP A 68 10.25 17.39 -1.46
CA ASP A 68 10.73 18.27 -0.41
C ASP A 68 12.10 17.84 0.14
N LYS A 69 12.79 18.78 0.78
CA LYS A 69 14.13 18.54 1.33
C LYS A 69 14.12 17.32 2.27
N PRO A 70 15.13 16.42 2.16
CA PRO A 70 15.19 15.24 2.99
C PRO A 70 15.40 15.62 4.46
N PHE A 71 14.69 14.93 5.35
CA PHE A 71 14.93 15.01 6.78
C PHE A 71 16.20 14.24 7.15
N ARG A 72 17.11 14.89 7.88
CA ARG A 72 18.38 14.31 8.32
C ARG A 72 18.35 14.07 9.83
N SER A 73 18.72 12.86 10.23
CA SER A 73 18.86 12.45 11.63
C SER A 73 20.06 11.54 11.79
N GLU A 74 20.67 11.53 12.98
CA GLU A 74 21.81 10.63 13.28
C GLU A 74 21.41 9.15 13.29
N LYS A 75 20.16 8.88 13.66
CA LYS A 75 19.57 7.53 13.71
C LYS A 75 18.33 7.48 12.82
N PRO A 76 18.03 6.33 12.22
CA PRO A 76 16.78 6.18 11.47
C PRO A 76 15.57 6.41 12.40
N VAL A 77 14.57 7.11 11.88
CA VAL A 77 13.32 7.44 12.58
C VAL A 77 12.17 6.77 11.84
N ASN A 78 11.27 6.08 12.55
CA ASN A 78 10.09 5.46 11.97
C ASN A 78 9.15 6.48 11.30
N MET A 79 8.34 6.03 10.35
CA MET A 79 7.52 6.91 9.50
C MET A 79 6.56 7.81 10.27
N GLU A 80 6.02 7.34 11.40
CA GLU A 80 5.07 8.07 12.24
C GLU A 80 5.72 9.22 13.02
N ASN A 81 7.04 9.19 13.19
CA ASN A 81 7.80 10.21 13.92
C ASN A 81 8.57 11.16 12.99
N LEU A 82 8.36 11.07 11.67
CA LEU A 82 8.96 12.02 10.72
C LEU A 82 8.34 13.41 10.90
N PRO A 83 9.12 14.50 10.76
CA PRO A 83 8.59 15.87 10.86
C PRO A 83 7.90 16.30 9.55
N VAL A 84 6.92 15.51 9.11
CA VAL A 84 6.08 15.77 7.93
C VAL A 84 4.63 15.94 8.37
N ASN A 85 3.77 16.44 7.48
CA ASN A 85 2.34 16.65 7.75
C ASN A 85 2.06 17.43 9.05
N ASN A 86 2.72 18.59 9.22
CA ASN A 86 2.64 19.42 10.43
C ASN A 86 3.07 18.67 11.71
N ASN A 87 4.17 17.92 11.65
CA ASN A 87 4.70 17.09 12.74
C ASN A 87 3.77 15.93 13.18
N ASN A 88 2.86 15.49 12.31
CA ASN A 88 2.03 14.29 12.57
C ASN A 88 2.61 13.01 11.96
N GLY A 89 3.78 13.10 11.32
CA GLY A 89 4.40 11.95 10.67
C GLY A 89 3.72 11.54 9.38
N GLN A 90 4.21 10.44 8.82
CA GLN A 90 3.66 9.77 7.66
C GLN A 90 2.89 8.54 8.13
N SER A 91 1.60 8.45 7.80
CA SER A 91 0.74 7.35 8.25
C SER A 91 0.72 6.15 7.30
N TYR A 92 0.94 6.37 5.99
CA TYR A 92 0.87 5.33 4.97
C TYR A 92 1.92 5.55 3.86
N GLY A 93 2.16 4.52 3.06
CA GLY A 93 3.02 4.59 1.88
C GLY A 93 4.43 4.08 2.14
N TYR A 94 5.41 4.69 1.48
CA TYR A 94 6.82 4.27 1.51
C TYR A 94 7.69 5.38 2.11
N THR A 95 8.77 4.98 2.78
CA THR A 95 9.80 5.88 3.30
C THR A 95 11.17 5.42 2.79
N LEU A 96 11.92 6.34 2.18
CA LEU A 96 13.30 6.10 1.77
C LEU A 96 14.25 6.51 2.91
N TYR A 97 15.12 5.58 3.30
CA TYR A 97 16.22 5.84 4.22
C TYR A 97 17.52 5.81 3.44
N GLU A 98 18.30 6.87 3.54
CA GLU A 98 19.57 7.03 2.83
C GLU A 98 20.71 7.23 3.83
N THR A 99 21.85 6.62 3.57
CA THR A 99 23.08 6.83 4.34
C THR A 99 24.30 6.57 3.47
N ILE A 100 25.42 7.21 3.81
CA ILE A 100 26.70 7.04 3.14
C ILE A 100 27.59 6.15 4.01
N ILE A 101 28.03 5.03 3.47
CA ILE A 101 28.90 4.07 4.15
C ILE A 101 30.30 4.17 3.54
N THR A 102 31.29 4.54 4.35
CA THR A 102 32.68 4.73 3.89
C THR A 102 33.53 3.46 3.96
N CYS A 103 33.10 2.45 4.70
CA CYS A 103 33.78 1.17 4.82
C CYS A 103 32.79 0.01 4.73
N GLY A 104 33.14 -1.04 3.97
CA GLY A 104 32.28 -2.20 3.75
C GLY A 104 31.99 -2.99 5.03
N GLY A 105 30.92 -3.79 5.00
CA GLY A 105 30.53 -4.65 6.12
C GLY A 105 29.22 -5.39 5.87
N THR A 106 28.69 -6.01 6.91
CA THR A 106 27.41 -6.74 6.87
C THR A 106 26.26 -5.83 7.27
N LEU A 107 25.26 -5.68 6.39
CA LEU A 107 24.01 -4.99 6.71
C LEU A 107 23.10 -5.90 7.54
N ASN A 108 22.66 -5.42 8.70
CA ASN A 108 21.70 -6.13 9.56
C ASN A 108 20.71 -5.13 10.15
N SER A 109 19.42 -5.31 9.85
CA SER A 109 18.35 -4.44 10.32
C SER A 109 17.95 -4.68 11.79
N LYS A 110 18.49 -5.72 12.43
CA LYS A 110 18.19 -6.14 13.81
C LYS A 110 16.68 -6.27 14.08
N ASN A 111 15.94 -6.83 13.12
CA ASN A 111 14.49 -7.01 13.18
C ASN A 111 13.66 -5.70 13.25
N ASN A 112 14.22 -4.57 12.77
CA ASN A 112 13.50 -3.28 12.72
C ASN A 112 12.69 -3.07 11.43
N ILE A 113 12.71 -4.00 10.48
CA ILE A 113 11.96 -3.87 9.22
C ILE A 113 10.48 -4.14 9.51
N ARG A 114 9.63 -3.15 9.21
CA ARG A 114 8.17 -3.21 9.28
C ARG A 114 7.60 -2.48 8.06
N ASP A 115 7.06 -3.14 7.04
CA ASP A 115 6.88 -4.59 6.85
C ASP A 115 7.84 -5.19 5.80
N ARG A 116 8.36 -4.37 4.89
CA ARG A 116 9.25 -4.81 3.79
C ARG A 116 10.30 -3.75 3.52
N ALA A 117 11.53 -4.17 3.19
CA ALA A 117 12.60 -3.28 2.76
C ALA A 117 13.16 -3.74 1.41
N LEU A 118 13.46 -2.76 0.56
CA LEU A 118 14.30 -2.93 -0.63
C LEU A 118 15.61 -2.20 -0.38
N VAL A 119 16.73 -2.87 -0.58
CA VAL A 119 18.07 -2.31 -0.32
C VAL A 119 18.76 -2.08 -1.65
N PHE A 120 19.24 -0.85 -1.84
CA PHE A 120 19.99 -0.43 -3.01
C PHE A 120 21.35 0.09 -2.55
N VAL A 121 22.38 -0.20 -3.35
CA VAL A 121 23.77 0.23 -3.10
C VAL A 121 24.25 0.89 -4.39
N ASP A 122 24.97 2.01 -4.26
CA ASP A 122 25.50 2.81 -5.38
C ASP A 122 24.44 3.19 -6.41
N ARG A 123 23.29 3.69 -5.94
CA ARG A 123 22.12 4.07 -6.74
C ARG A 123 21.79 5.55 -6.63
#